data_AF-A0A2P4YAS6-F1
#
_entry.id   AF-A0A2P4YAS6-F1
#
_cell.length_a   1.000
_cell.length_b   1.000
_cell.length_c   1.000
_cell.angle_alpha   90.00
_cell.angle_beta   90.00
_cell.angle_gamma   90.00
#
_symmetry.space_group_name_H-M   'P 1'
#
loop_
_entity.id
_entity.type
_entity.pdbx_description
1 polymer ?
#
loop_
_entity_poly.entity_id
_entity_poly.type
_entity_poly.pdbx_seq_one_letter_code
_entity_poly.pdbx_strand_id
1 'polypeptide(L)'
;MSGMHRFKSIYLDDSCGGAPTGVFVQRRNDCEGQVASSGTTCEAHYDDDDNLIGYVEDSCHDGRGAGFDALFGDESYMAYDYFYGDDCTDYENSAAYRASGECETMFDGYSPVRSATILVTMDPKHGSH
;
A
#
# COMPACT_ATOMS: atom_id res chain seq x y z
N MET A 1 -15.65 -3.23 -4.45
CA MET A 1 -15.23 -4.14 -5.54
C MET A 1 -14.86 -5.48 -4.91
N SER A 2 -15.76 -6.46 -4.98
CA SER A 2 -15.53 -7.81 -4.45
C SER A 2 -14.56 -8.61 -5.34
N GLY A 3 -13.83 -9.56 -4.75
CA GLY A 3 -12.89 -10.42 -5.46
C GLY A 3 -11.48 -10.35 -4.88
N MET A 4 -10.66 -11.35 -5.19
CA MET A 4 -9.31 -11.46 -4.66
C MET A 4 -8.36 -10.43 -5.26
N HIS A 5 -7.60 -9.78 -4.39
CA HIS A 5 -6.57 -8.82 -4.74
C HIS A 5 -5.24 -9.24 -4.09
N ARG A 6 -4.15 -9.08 -4.84
CA ARG A 6 -2.79 -9.19 -4.33
C ARG A 6 -2.34 -7.85 -3.82
N PHE A 7 -1.82 -7.82 -2.61
CA PHE A 7 -1.25 -6.66 -1.96
C PHE A 7 0.25 -6.89 -1.85
N LYS A 8 1.04 -5.88 -2.21
CA LYS A 8 2.48 -5.84 -1.99
C LYS A 8 2.74 -4.68 -1.04
N SER A 9 3.05 -5.01 0.20
CA SER A 9 3.23 -4.07 1.31
C SER A 9 4.72 -3.85 1.56
N ILE A 10 5.11 -2.61 1.89
CA ILE A 10 6.48 -2.28 2.30
C ILE A 10 6.48 -1.80 3.76
N TYR A 11 7.44 -2.29 4.52
CA TYR A 11 7.63 -2.04 5.95
C TYR A 11 9.05 -1.55 6.24
N LEU A 12 9.21 -0.95 7.43
CA LEU A 12 10.48 -0.36 7.87
C LEU A 12 11.47 -1.40 8.42
N ASP A 13 10.99 -2.55 8.87
CA ASP A 13 11.80 -3.59 9.51
C ASP A 13 11.45 -5.01 9.04
N ASP A 14 12.29 -5.96 9.42
CA ASP A 14 12.24 -7.37 9.00
C ASP A 14 11.11 -8.19 9.66
N SER A 15 10.34 -7.58 10.56
CA SER A 15 9.17 -8.23 11.15
C SER A 15 7.93 -8.14 10.27
N CYS A 16 7.89 -7.17 9.35
CA CYS A 16 6.68 -6.77 8.62
C CYS A 16 5.47 -6.54 9.56
N GLY A 17 5.75 -6.06 10.78
CA GLY A 17 4.74 -5.80 11.81
C GLY A 17 4.16 -4.39 11.72
N GLY A 18 2.94 -4.24 12.22
CA GLY A 18 2.24 -2.96 12.24
C GLY A 18 1.76 -2.52 10.86
N ALA A 19 1.50 -1.22 10.69
CA ALA A 19 1.04 -0.68 9.42
C ALA A 19 2.22 -0.52 8.43
N PRO A 20 2.05 -0.93 7.16
CA PRO A 20 3.04 -0.68 6.13
C PRO A 20 3.16 0.82 5.82
N THR A 21 4.31 1.25 5.30
CA THR A 21 4.51 2.63 4.81
C THR A 21 3.82 2.85 3.46
N GLY A 22 3.71 1.79 2.66
CA GLY A 22 3.06 1.80 1.35
C GLY A 22 2.57 0.41 0.93
N VAL A 23 1.53 0.39 0.11
CA VAL A 23 0.86 -0.81 -0.36
C VAL A 23 0.48 -0.63 -1.82
N PHE A 24 0.84 -1.60 -2.66
CA PHE A 24 0.40 -1.68 -4.04
C PHE A 24 -0.54 -2.85 -4.24
N VAL A 25 -1.67 -2.63 -4.93
CA VAL A 25 -2.76 -3.61 -5.05
C VAL A 25 -3.06 -3.90 -6.51
N GLN A 26 -3.10 -5.17 -6.87
CA GLN A 26 -3.57 -5.63 -8.19
C GLN A 26 -4.75 -6.58 -8.05
N ARG A 27 -5.76 -6.42 -8.90
CA ARG A 27 -6.84 -7.41 -9.00
C ARG A 27 -6.27 -8.70 -9.61
N ARG A 28 -6.27 -9.79 -8.84
CA ARG A 28 -5.82 -11.11 -9.30
C ARG A 28 -6.76 -12.19 -8.78
N ASN A 29 -7.56 -12.75 -9.68
CA ASN A 29 -8.61 -13.71 -9.34
C ASN A 29 -8.07 -15.02 -8.71
N ASP A 30 -6.80 -15.37 -8.94
CA ASP A 30 -6.14 -16.56 -8.38
C ASP A 30 -4.92 -16.17 -7.51
N CYS A 31 -5.11 -15.18 -6.65
CA CYS A 31 -4.06 -14.72 -5.73
C CYS A 31 -3.68 -15.81 -4.73
N GLU A 32 -4.67 -16.51 -4.15
CA GLU A 32 -4.45 -17.52 -3.09
C GLU A 32 -3.63 -18.72 -3.58
N GLY A 33 -3.66 -19.02 -4.89
CA GLY A 33 -2.79 -20.04 -5.50
C GLY A 33 -1.32 -19.61 -5.61
N GLN A 34 -1.00 -18.34 -5.37
CA GLN A 34 0.34 -17.75 -5.50
C GLN A 34 0.92 -17.31 -4.15
N VAL A 35 0.07 -16.78 -3.26
CA VAL A 35 0.44 -16.19 -1.97
C VAL A 35 -0.65 -16.49 -0.94
N ALA A 36 -0.28 -16.85 0.29
CA ALA A 36 -1.26 -17.05 1.36
C ALA A 36 -1.87 -15.72 1.82
N SER A 37 -3.12 -15.74 2.29
CA SER A 37 -3.76 -14.53 2.85
C SER A 37 -3.06 -14.00 4.11
N SER A 38 -2.32 -14.86 4.81
CA SER A 38 -1.48 -14.50 5.97
C SER A 38 -0.17 -13.80 5.59
N GLY A 39 0.09 -13.56 4.30
CA GLY A 39 1.35 -12.98 3.84
C GLY A 39 2.39 -14.02 3.40
N THR A 40 3.42 -13.55 2.71
CA THR A 40 4.68 -14.27 2.44
C THR A 40 5.69 -14.04 3.58
N THR A 41 6.90 -14.57 3.43
CA THR A 41 8.03 -14.12 4.25
C THR A 41 8.27 -12.62 4.03
N CYS A 42 8.64 -11.92 5.10
CA CYS A 42 9.11 -10.54 5.06
C CYS A 42 10.52 -10.49 4.45
N GLU A 43 10.66 -9.94 3.25
CA GLU A 43 11.92 -9.99 2.48
C GLU A 43 12.56 -8.61 2.34
N ALA A 44 13.85 -8.53 2.63
CA ALA A 44 14.64 -7.32 2.42
C ALA A 44 14.65 -6.94 0.93
N HIS A 45 14.39 -5.66 0.66
CA HIS A 45 14.34 -5.13 -0.69
C HIS A 45 15.37 -4.00 -0.85
N TYR A 46 16.07 -4.02 -1.99
CA TYR A 46 17.21 -3.15 -2.26
C TYR A 46 16.98 -2.37 -3.54
N ASP A 47 17.59 -1.19 -3.65
CA ASP A 47 17.64 -0.43 -4.89
C ASP A 47 18.77 -0.91 -5.82
N ASP A 48 18.86 -0.30 -7.01
CA ASP A 48 19.87 -0.64 -8.03
C ASP A 48 21.33 -0.41 -7.55
N ASP A 49 21.52 0.32 -6.45
CA ASP A 49 22.82 0.59 -5.81
C ASP A 49 23.09 -0.34 -4.61
N ASP A 50 22.30 -1.41 -4.43
CA ASP A 50 22.35 -2.36 -3.29
C ASP A 50 22.08 -1.72 -1.90
N ASN A 51 21.38 -0.58 -1.84
CA ASN A 51 20.97 0.00 -0.55
C ASN A 51 19.64 -0.59 -0.11
N LEU A 52 19.54 -0.98 1.16
CA LEU A 52 18.28 -1.46 1.74
C LEU A 52 17.26 -0.31 1.74
N ILE A 53 16.13 -0.53 1.08
CA ILE A 53 15.03 0.44 1.02
C ILE A 53 13.84 0.02 1.88
N GLY A 54 13.73 -1.26 2.27
CA GLY A 54 12.73 -1.70 3.23
C GLY A 54 12.51 -3.19 3.14
N TYR A 55 11.40 -3.64 3.71
CA TYR A 55 11.02 -5.05 3.71
C TYR A 55 9.65 -5.23 3.08
N VAL A 56 9.53 -6.20 2.19
CA VAL A 56 8.33 -6.42 1.40
C VAL A 56 7.64 -7.71 1.82
N GLU A 57 6.33 -7.64 1.93
CA GLU A 57 5.45 -8.80 2.10
C GLU A 57 4.36 -8.74 1.04
N ASP A 58 4.11 -9.87 0.38
CA ASP A 58 2.93 -10.04 -0.46
C ASP A 58 1.83 -10.71 0.36
N SER A 59 0.58 -10.26 0.24
CA SER A 59 -0.59 -10.90 0.85
C SER A 59 -1.78 -10.93 -0.12
N CYS A 60 -2.80 -11.72 0.21
CA CYS A 60 -4.05 -11.79 -0.55
C CYS A 60 -5.24 -11.45 0.34
N HIS A 61 -6.09 -10.53 -0.11
CA HIS A 61 -7.32 -10.18 0.60
C HIS A 61 -8.52 -10.17 -0.36
N ASP A 62 -9.69 -10.57 0.16
CA ASP A 62 -10.96 -10.40 -0.56
C ASP A 62 -11.42 -8.95 -0.43
N GLY A 63 -11.41 -8.24 -1.55
CA GLY A 63 -11.75 -6.83 -1.63
C GLY A 63 -10.60 -5.89 -1.25
N ARG A 64 -10.41 -4.87 -2.10
CA ARG A 64 -9.41 -3.81 -1.90
C ARG A 64 -9.54 -3.10 -0.54
N GLY A 65 -10.74 -2.59 -0.23
CA GLY A 65 -10.98 -1.79 0.96
C GLY A 65 -10.72 -2.57 2.25
N ALA A 66 -11.26 -3.79 2.35
CA ALA A 66 -11.05 -4.65 3.50
C ALA A 66 -9.56 -5.03 3.70
N GLY A 67 -8.82 -5.21 2.60
CA GLY A 67 -7.37 -5.41 2.68
C GLY A 67 -6.62 -4.19 3.20
N PHE A 68 -6.99 -2.98 2.77
CA PHE A 68 -6.41 -1.76 3.34
C PHE A 68 -6.75 -1.59 4.82
N ASP A 69 -8.00 -1.81 5.23
CA ASP A 69 -8.42 -1.73 6.62
C ASP A 69 -7.63 -2.74 7.50
N ALA A 70 -7.38 -3.95 6.97
CA ALA A 70 -6.62 -4.97 7.66
C ALA A 70 -5.13 -4.62 7.81
N LEU A 71 -4.52 -4.01 6.77
CA LEU A 71 -3.09 -3.69 6.74
C LEU A 71 -2.76 -2.42 7.53
N PHE A 72 -3.55 -1.36 7.38
CA PHE A 72 -3.28 -0.08 8.06
C PHE A 72 -3.86 -0.02 9.48
N GLY A 73 -4.88 -0.83 9.79
CA GLY A 73 -5.51 -0.83 11.12
C GLY A 73 -6.07 0.55 11.47
N ASP A 74 -5.60 1.12 12.59
CA ASP A 74 -6.02 2.45 13.07
C ASP A 74 -5.21 3.61 12.45
N GLU A 75 -4.21 3.33 11.62
CA GLU A 75 -3.36 4.35 11.00
C GLU A 75 -4.07 5.06 9.85
N SER A 76 -3.88 6.38 9.77
CA SER A 76 -4.38 7.16 8.64
C SER A 76 -3.56 6.87 7.38
N TYR A 77 -4.25 6.70 6.25
CA TYR A 77 -3.60 6.47 4.95
C TYR A 77 -4.30 7.23 3.83
N MET A 78 -3.57 7.46 2.74
CA MET A 78 -4.11 8.00 1.49
C MET A 78 -4.08 6.92 0.42
N ALA A 79 -5.22 6.62 -0.19
CA ALA A 79 -5.34 5.62 -1.24
C ALA A 79 -5.76 6.24 -2.58
N TYR A 80 -5.22 5.67 -3.65
CA TYR A 80 -5.45 6.03 -5.04
C TYR A 80 -5.89 4.77 -5.79
N ASP A 81 -7.04 4.85 -6.45
CA ASP A 81 -7.53 3.80 -7.33
C ASP A 81 -7.28 4.24 -8.77
N TYR A 82 -6.70 3.35 -9.57
CA TYR A 82 -6.42 3.54 -11.00
C TYR A 82 -7.40 2.68 -11.80
N PHE A 83 -7.96 3.27 -12.85
CA PHE A 83 -8.95 2.65 -13.71
C PHE A 83 -8.53 2.78 -15.18
N TYR A 84 -8.92 1.81 -16.00
CA TYR A 84 -8.87 1.96 -17.45
C TYR A 84 -9.96 2.93 -17.91
N GLY A 85 -9.58 3.89 -18.76
CA GLY A 85 -10.49 4.90 -19.29
C GLY A 85 -10.69 6.09 -18.34
N ASP A 86 -11.77 6.84 -18.55
CA ASP A 86 -12.06 8.12 -17.89
C ASP A 86 -13.36 8.12 -17.06
N ASP A 87 -14.07 6.98 -17.00
CA ASP A 87 -15.35 6.84 -16.30
C ASP A 87 -15.25 6.15 -14.93
N CYS A 88 -14.04 5.75 -14.52
CA CYS A 88 -13.75 5.08 -13.26
C CYS A 88 -14.55 3.77 -13.04
N THR A 89 -14.87 3.04 -14.11
CA THR A 89 -15.65 1.79 -14.01
C THR A 89 -14.79 0.53 -14.11
N ASP A 90 -13.72 0.54 -14.89
CA ASP A 90 -12.84 -0.62 -15.10
C ASP A 90 -11.58 -0.53 -14.25
N TYR A 91 -11.63 -1.11 -13.05
CA TYR A 91 -10.55 -1.04 -12.08
C TYR A 91 -9.29 -1.79 -12.55
N GLU A 92 -8.16 -1.10 -12.53
CA GLU A 92 -6.83 -1.64 -12.87
C GLU A 92 -6.07 -2.05 -11.60
N ASN A 93 -5.69 -1.07 -10.78
CA ASN A 93 -4.83 -1.26 -9.61
C ASN A 93 -5.05 -0.15 -8.58
N SER A 94 -4.41 -0.28 -7.41
CA SER A 94 -4.38 0.79 -6.40
C SER A 94 -3.01 0.96 -5.80
N ALA A 95 -2.77 2.13 -5.24
CA ALA A 95 -1.70 2.37 -4.29
C ALA A 95 -2.27 3.03 -3.05
N ALA A 96 -1.75 2.67 -1.88
CA ALA A 96 -2.08 3.32 -0.63
C ALA A 96 -0.82 3.55 0.18
N TYR A 97 -0.80 4.61 0.96
CA TYR A 97 0.38 5.01 1.70
C TYR A 97 0.00 5.60 3.05
N ARG A 98 0.80 5.28 4.07
CA ARG A 98 0.59 5.78 5.42
C ARG A 98 0.82 7.28 5.46
N ALA A 99 -0.11 8.01 6.04
CA ALA A 99 -0.04 9.45 6.24
C ALA A 99 0.54 9.77 7.62
N SER A 100 1.70 9.21 7.95
CA SER A 100 2.37 9.41 9.25
C SER A 100 2.94 10.83 9.40
N GLY A 101 3.20 11.50 8.28
CA GLY A 101 3.93 12.77 8.23
C GLY A 101 5.45 12.62 8.31
N GLU A 102 5.95 11.39 8.41
CA GLU A 102 7.38 11.07 8.41
C GLU A 102 7.91 10.83 6.98
N CYS A 103 9.24 10.76 6.86
CA CYS A 103 9.93 10.43 5.62
C CYS A 103 10.09 8.90 5.53
N GLU A 104 9.36 8.26 4.62
CA GLU A 104 9.26 6.80 4.53
C GLU A 104 9.47 6.30 3.10
N THR A 105 9.97 5.09 2.94
CA THR A 105 10.06 4.44 1.62
C THR A 105 8.67 4.06 1.13
N MET A 106 8.39 4.30 -0.14
CA MET A 106 7.05 4.15 -0.73
C MET A 106 7.16 3.51 -2.12
N PHE A 107 6.09 2.92 -2.66
CA PHE A 107 6.03 2.54 -4.08
C PHE A 107 5.71 3.76 -4.96
N ASP A 108 6.26 3.90 -6.17
CA ASP A 108 5.84 4.96 -7.11
C ASP A 108 4.98 4.46 -8.28
N GLY A 109 4.65 3.16 -8.28
CA GLY A 109 3.80 2.54 -9.30
C GLY A 109 4.19 1.10 -9.57
N TYR A 110 5.47 0.74 -9.46
CA TYR A 110 5.93 -0.66 -9.60
C TYR A 110 7.21 -0.98 -8.81
N SER A 111 8.01 0.03 -8.48
CA SER A 111 9.24 -0.11 -7.69
C SER A 111 9.18 0.80 -6.46
N PRO A 112 9.88 0.47 -5.36
CA PRO A 112 9.97 1.39 -4.25
C PRO A 112 10.89 2.57 -4.60
N VAL A 113 10.47 3.77 -4.23
CA VAL A 113 11.30 4.97 -4.18
C VAL A 113 11.91 5.12 -2.81
N ARG A 114 13.17 5.58 -2.77
CA ARG A 114 13.98 5.70 -1.54
C ARG A 114 13.23 6.36 -0.38
N SER A 115 12.57 7.48 -0.64
CA SER A 115 11.75 8.14 0.38
C SER A 115 10.75 9.13 -0.19
N ALA A 116 9.61 9.25 0.50
CA ALA A 116 8.61 10.28 0.30
C ALA A 116 7.88 10.55 1.63
N THR A 117 7.15 11.66 1.69
CA THR A 117 6.35 12.05 2.84
C THR A 117 4.95 12.36 2.38
N ILE A 118 3.95 11.76 3.04
CA ILE A 118 2.55 12.09 2.85
C ILE A 118 2.02 12.77 4.10
N LEU A 119 1.48 13.96 3.89
CA LEU A 119 0.88 14.80 4.91
C LEU A 119 -0.54 15.10 4.50
N VAL A 120 -1.49 14.77 5.36
CA VAL A 120 -2.87 15.25 5.24
C VAL A 120 -2.97 16.53 6.06
N THR A 121 -3.03 17.66 5.39
CA THR A 121 -3.26 18.96 6.04
C THR A 121 -4.74 19.30 5.99
N MET A 122 -5.29 19.77 7.11
CA MET A 122 -6.60 20.43 7.10
C MET A 122 -6.40 21.89 6.71
N ASP A 123 -7.13 22.39 5.72
CA ASP A 123 -7.20 23.84 5.45
C ASP A 123 -7.92 24.49 6.65
N PRO A 124 -7.31 25.45 7.38
CA PRO A 124 -7.95 26.09 8.53
C PRO A 124 -9.15 26.98 8.18
N LYS A 125 -9.60 27.02 6.92
CA LYS A 125 -10.82 27.73 6.54
C LYS A 125 -12.08 26.93 6.87
N HIS A 126 -12.46 26.92 8.15
CA HIS A 126 -13.81 27.24 8.64
C HIS A 126 -13.82 27.19 10.17
N GLY A 127 -13.04 28.05 10.79
CA GLY A 127 -13.19 28.42 12.19
C GLY A 127 -13.64 29.86 12.31
N SER A 128 -14.91 30.19 12.01
CA SER A 128 -15.62 31.37 12.56
C SER A 128 -17.12 31.29 12.28
N HIS A 129 -17.90 30.91 13.30
CA HIS A 129 -18.98 31.70 13.94
C HIS A 129 -19.98 30.80 14.66
#